data_AF-A0A0B0MEX6-F1
#
_entry.id   AF-A0A0B0MEX6-F1
#
_cell.length_a   1.000
_cell.length_b   1.000
_cell.length_c   1.000
_cell.angle_alpha   90.00
_cell.angle_beta   90.00
_cell.angle_gamma   90.00
#
_symmetry.space_group_name_H-M   'P 1'
#
loop_
_entity.id
_entity.type
_entity.pdbx_description
1 polymer ?
#
loop_
_entity_poly.entity_id
_entity_poly.type
_entity_poly.pdbx_seq_one_letter_code
_entity_poly.pdbx_strand_id
1 'polypeptide(L)'
;MTEKKQISNVTVPDGRGGTSTCTEYLTIFNFEELFEYSGYNLSSLKVLRLSKLTELRVIWSAFIQVEHFKNLSKLTVQDCRRLRYIFSPTIARNLPQLWKLDISDCEELEQIIEKDQTPSQHHLQPICFPNLSWIIIRNCENLKCLFPITLAHFGLPDLEQLYLERVTKLEQVFEGDEGNVSKDEETVIHLPRLTDLVLGRLPNLVSFSPVGYHFVFPSLEILTVRGCPNINTRFSVDSKRSVHAKTQASQSVDEIIVEESATAQETAWPIASDIEYDSNFSI
;
A
#
# COMPACT_ATOMS: atom_id res chain seq x y z
N MET A 1 -37.34 -8.02 -20.43
CA MET A 1 -36.82 -7.41 -19.19
C MET A 1 -35.97 -8.46 -18.50
N THR A 2 -34.67 -8.44 -18.71
CA THR A 2 -33.72 -9.31 -18.00
C THR A 2 -33.42 -8.65 -16.66
N GLU A 3 -33.81 -9.29 -15.55
CA GLU A 3 -33.48 -8.84 -14.21
C GLU A 3 -31.95 -8.81 -14.06
N LYS A 4 -31.39 -7.63 -13.78
CA LYS A 4 -29.97 -7.49 -13.46
C LYS A 4 -29.72 -8.17 -12.12
N LYS A 5 -29.09 -9.34 -12.13
CA LYS A 5 -28.74 -10.08 -10.92
C LYS A 5 -27.75 -9.26 -10.07
N GLN A 6 -28.13 -8.93 -8.84
CA GLN A 6 -27.34 -8.11 -7.93
C GLN A 6 -26.38 -9.01 -7.14
N ILE A 7 -25.07 -8.72 -7.16
CA ILE A 7 -24.03 -9.55 -6.52
C ILE A 7 -23.38 -8.72 -5.40
N SER A 8 -23.32 -9.28 -4.19
CA SER A 8 -22.77 -8.58 -3.01
C SER A 8 -21.37 -9.06 -2.61
N ASN A 9 -21.00 -10.30 -2.90
CA ASN A 9 -19.68 -10.86 -2.60
C ASN A 9 -19.27 -11.85 -3.70
N VAL A 10 -17.99 -11.90 -4.02
CA VAL A 10 -17.42 -12.87 -4.97
C VAL A 10 -16.17 -13.50 -4.36
N THR A 11 -16.11 -14.83 -4.37
CA THR A 11 -14.91 -15.61 -4.05
C THR A 11 -14.64 -16.53 -5.23
N VAL A 12 -13.45 -16.44 -5.80
CA VAL A 12 -13.02 -17.28 -6.93
C VAL A 12 -12.07 -18.34 -6.37
N PRO A 13 -12.53 -19.60 -6.21
CA PRO A 13 -11.70 -20.70 -5.70
C PRO A 13 -10.91 -21.41 -6.82
N ASP A 14 -9.95 -22.23 -6.39
CA ASP A 14 -9.08 -23.09 -7.20
C ASP A 14 -9.86 -23.92 -8.23
N GLY A 15 -9.49 -23.80 -9.51
CA GLY A 15 -10.06 -24.59 -10.60
C GLY A 15 -9.52 -26.02 -10.59
N ARG A 16 -10.08 -26.90 -9.76
CA ARG A 16 -9.82 -28.35 -9.85
C ARG A 16 -10.78 -29.02 -10.84
N GLY A 17 -10.27 -29.27 -12.04
CA GLY A 17 -10.71 -30.37 -12.91
C GLY A 17 -11.29 -29.96 -14.25
N GLY A 18 -10.57 -30.32 -15.33
CA GLY A 18 -11.15 -30.54 -16.66
C GLY A 18 -10.89 -29.45 -17.70
N THR A 19 -9.93 -29.74 -18.58
CA THR A 19 -9.77 -29.22 -19.96
C THR A 19 -9.59 -27.71 -20.17
N SER A 20 -8.31 -27.32 -20.30
CA SER A 20 -7.76 -26.41 -21.33
C SER A 20 -8.65 -25.31 -21.90
N THR A 21 -8.49 -24.09 -21.38
CA THR A 21 -8.28 -22.82 -22.11
C THR A 21 -7.64 -21.88 -21.07
N CYS A 22 -6.33 -21.61 -21.08
CA CYS A 22 -5.61 -20.71 -22.00
C CYS A 22 -6.35 -19.39 -22.19
N THR A 23 -6.14 -18.47 -21.24
CA THR A 23 -6.40 -17.04 -21.41
C THR A 23 -5.45 -16.28 -20.50
N GLU A 24 -4.75 -15.28 -21.07
CA GLU A 24 -3.93 -14.31 -20.33
C GLU A 24 -4.78 -13.37 -19.42
N TYR A 25 -6.06 -13.70 -19.29
CA TYR A 25 -7.14 -13.00 -18.61
C TYR A 25 -7.95 -14.04 -17.85
N LEU A 26 -8.54 -13.65 -16.72
CA LEU A 26 -9.34 -14.54 -15.89
C LEU A 26 -10.61 -15.00 -16.65
N THR A 27 -10.58 -16.18 -17.26
CA THR A 27 -11.79 -16.94 -17.60
C THR A 27 -12.13 -17.79 -16.37
N ILE A 28 -13.12 -17.36 -15.60
CA ILE A 28 -13.61 -18.17 -14.48
C ILE A 28 -14.37 -19.35 -15.11
N PHE A 29 -13.90 -20.58 -14.89
CA PHE A 29 -14.63 -21.79 -15.26
C PHE A 29 -15.92 -21.89 -14.42
N ASN A 30 -16.95 -21.17 -14.89
CA ASN A 30 -18.38 -20.99 -14.54
C ASN A 30 -18.85 -19.52 -14.48
N PHE A 31 -17.99 -18.55 -14.80
CA PHE A 31 -18.38 -17.24 -15.26
C PHE A 31 -17.46 -16.89 -16.43
N GLU A 32 -17.87 -17.24 -17.65
CA GLU A 32 -17.27 -16.68 -18.85
C GLU A 32 -17.20 -15.15 -18.64
N GLU A 33 -15.96 -14.66 -18.54
CA GLU A 33 -15.58 -13.26 -18.55
C GLU A 33 -16.04 -12.44 -17.31
N LEU A 34 -15.17 -12.28 -16.30
CA LEU A 34 -15.49 -11.60 -15.03
C LEU A 34 -16.21 -10.25 -15.19
N PHE A 35 -15.87 -9.47 -16.23
CA PHE A 35 -16.45 -8.14 -16.44
C PHE A 35 -16.59 -7.72 -17.92
N GLU A 36 -16.55 -8.66 -18.86
CA GLU A 36 -16.60 -8.35 -20.30
C GLU A 36 -18.05 -8.13 -20.78
N TYR A 37 -19.03 -8.66 -20.03
CA TYR A 37 -20.44 -8.32 -20.18
C TYR A 37 -20.88 -7.19 -19.25
N SER A 38 -21.27 -6.05 -19.84
CA SER A 38 -21.96 -4.90 -19.22
C SER A 38 -23.34 -5.22 -18.59
N GLY A 39 -23.68 -6.50 -18.43
CA GLY A 39 -24.95 -6.99 -17.90
C GLY A 39 -25.01 -7.12 -16.37
N TYR A 40 -23.87 -7.21 -15.67
CA TYR A 40 -23.83 -7.39 -14.22
C TYR A 40 -23.73 -6.05 -13.49
N ASN A 41 -24.73 -5.75 -12.66
CA ASN A 41 -24.67 -4.61 -11.76
C ASN A 41 -23.91 -5.02 -10.50
N LEU A 42 -22.62 -4.71 -10.46
CA LEU A 42 -21.76 -4.98 -9.30
C LEU A 42 -21.77 -3.85 -8.28
N SER A 43 -22.60 -2.83 -8.45
CA SER A 43 -22.64 -1.70 -7.52
C SER A 43 -22.95 -2.10 -6.07
N SER A 44 -23.40 -3.32 -5.78
CA SER A 44 -23.58 -3.86 -4.42
C SER A 44 -22.39 -4.69 -3.91
N LEU A 45 -21.38 -4.97 -4.74
CA LEU A 45 -20.24 -5.80 -4.40
C LEU A 45 -19.45 -5.12 -3.27
N LYS A 46 -19.35 -5.80 -2.13
CA LYS A 46 -18.60 -5.35 -0.95
C LYS A 46 -17.30 -6.10 -0.77
N VAL A 47 -17.26 -7.38 -1.11
CA VAL A 47 -16.06 -8.21 -0.90
C VAL A 47 -15.69 -8.94 -2.19
N LEU A 48 -14.46 -8.74 -2.65
CA LEU A 48 -13.85 -9.48 -3.75
C LEU A 48 -12.64 -10.27 -3.23
N ARG A 49 -12.66 -11.59 -3.45
CA ARG A 49 -11.55 -12.49 -3.10
C ARG A 49 -11.08 -13.26 -4.33
N LEU A 50 -9.82 -13.05 -4.68
CA LEU A 50 -9.12 -13.73 -5.77
C LEU A 50 -8.06 -14.63 -5.14
N SER A 51 -8.10 -15.93 -5.42
CA SER A 51 -7.18 -16.89 -4.82
C SER A 51 -6.70 -17.91 -5.84
N LYS A 52 -5.39 -18.14 -5.92
CA LYS A 52 -4.74 -19.17 -6.75
C LYS A 52 -4.99 -19.01 -8.24
N LEU A 53 -5.02 -17.77 -8.72
CA LEU A 53 -5.24 -17.44 -10.12
C LEU A 53 -3.88 -17.17 -10.76
N THR A 54 -3.10 -18.23 -10.97
CA THR A 54 -1.67 -18.13 -11.34
C THR A 54 -1.42 -17.47 -12.69
N GLU A 55 -2.41 -17.50 -13.60
CA GLU A 55 -2.36 -16.88 -14.92
C GLU A 55 -2.92 -15.45 -14.96
N LEU A 56 -3.50 -14.98 -13.85
CA LEU A 56 -4.10 -13.64 -13.79
C LEU A 56 -3.04 -12.56 -13.90
N ARG A 57 -3.10 -11.75 -14.95
CA ARG A 57 -2.21 -10.59 -15.15
C ARG A 57 -2.80 -9.25 -14.72
N VAL A 58 -4.12 -9.11 -14.83
CA VAL A 58 -4.86 -7.86 -14.58
C VAL A 58 -6.22 -8.16 -13.94
N ILE A 59 -6.57 -7.46 -12.86
CA ILE A 59 -7.88 -7.62 -12.18
C ILE A 59 -9.00 -6.89 -12.94
N TRP A 60 -8.72 -5.66 -13.39
CA TRP A 60 -9.71 -4.75 -13.95
C TRP A 60 -9.47 -4.55 -15.45
N SER A 61 -10.45 -4.88 -16.28
CA SER A 61 -10.41 -4.55 -17.71
C SER A 61 -10.63 -3.06 -17.94
N ALA A 62 -10.01 -2.50 -18.98
CA ALA A 62 -10.11 -1.09 -19.35
C ALA A 62 -11.55 -0.63 -19.65
N PHE A 63 -12.44 -1.57 -19.96
CA PHE A 63 -13.84 -1.30 -20.32
C PHE A 63 -14.80 -1.31 -19.11
N ILE A 64 -14.32 -1.57 -17.90
CA ILE A 64 -15.21 -1.64 -16.74
C ILE A 64 -15.61 -0.23 -16.30
N GLN A 65 -16.93 0.01 -16.25
CA GLN A 65 -17.47 1.23 -15.67
C GLN A 65 -17.18 1.26 -14.16
N VAL A 66 -16.51 2.32 -13.73
CA VAL A 66 -16.02 2.42 -12.35
C VAL A 66 -17.13 2.49 -11.30
N GLU A 67 -18.32 2.92 -11.71
CA GLU A 67 -19.54 2.94 -10.90
C GLU A 67 -19.91 1.57 -10.32
N HIS A 68 -19.43 0.49 -10.93
CA HIS A 68 -19.66 -0.88 -10.50
C HIS A 68 -18.94 -1.25 -9.20
N PHE A 69 -17.91 -0.53 -8.77
CA PHE A 69 -17.12 -0.92 -7.58
C PHE A 69 -17.19 0.08 -6.44
N LYS A 70 -18.09 1.06 -6.52
CA LYS A 70 -18.20 2.12 -5.49
C LYS A 70 -18.45 1.62 -4.07
N ASN A 71 -19.04 0.43 -3.91
CA ASN A 71 -19.34 -0.19 -2.62
C ASN A 71 -18.34 -1.27 -2.22
N LEU A 72 -17.31 -1.52 -3.04
CA LEU A 72 -16.28 -2.50 -2.72
C LEU A 72 -15.53 -2.03 -1.49
N SER A 73 -15.62 -2.84 -0.44
CA SER A 73 -15.10 -2.52 0.87
C SER A 73 -13.87 -3.35 1.22
N LYS A 74 -13.77 -4.57 0.70
CA LYS A 74 -12.62 -5.45 0.92
C LYS A 74 -12.16 -6.11 -0.37
N LEU A 75 -10.85 -6.00 -0.62
CA LEU A 75 -10.16 -6.73 -1.67
C LEU A 75 -9.12 -7.67 -1.05
N THR A 76 -9.19 -8.95 -1.38
CA THR A 76 -8.17 -9.95 -1.04
C THR A 76 -7.65 -10.62 -2.30
N VAL A 77 -6.33 -10.60 -2.48
CA VAL A 77 -5.63 -11.22 -3.61
C VAL A 77 -4.55 -12.15 -3.05
N GLN A 78 -4.65 -13.44 -3.34
CA GLN A 78 -3.75 -14.45 -2.77
C GLN A 78 -3.28 -15.42 -3.84
N ASP A 79 -1.98 -15.69 -3.94
CA ASP A 79 -1.41 -16.69 -4.85
C ASP A 79 -1.75 -16.41 -6.34
N CYS A 80 -1.80 -15.12 -6.72
CA CYS A 80 -2.00 -14.65 -8.09
C CYS A 80 -0.65 -14.25 -8.70
N ARG A 81 0.16 -15.25 -9.05
CA ARG A 81 1.60 -15.08 -9.27
C ARG A 81 2.00 -14.22 -10.46
N ARG A 82 1.20 -14.18 -11.52
CA ARG A 82 1.44 -13.38 -12.74
C ARG A 82 0.83 -11.97 -12.70
N LEU A 83 0.23 -11.59 -11.56
CA LEU A 83 -0.45 -10.30 -11.44
C LEU A 83 0.57 -9.18 -11.30
N ARG A 84 0.54 -8.19 -12.20
CA ARG A 84 1.56 -7.13 -12.26
C ARG A 84 1.20 -5.87 -11.48
N TYR A 85 -0.10 -5.55 -11.41
CA TYR A 85 -0.63 -4.43 -10.63
C TYR A 85 -2.02 -4.73 -10.07
N ILE A 86 -2.39 -4.06 -8.97
CA ILE A 86 -3.73 -4.23 -8.37
C ILE A 86 -4.73 -3.27 -9.01
N PHE A 87 -4.41 -1.98 -9.10
CA PHE A 87 -5.33 -0.95 -9.59
C PHE A 87 -4.73 -0.19 -10.77
N SER A 88 -5.58 0.17 -11.73
CA SER A 88 -5.27 1.31 -12.60
C SER A 88 -5.62 2.61 -11.86
N PRO A 89 -5.03 3.76 -12.24
CA PRO A 89 -5.36 5.07 -11.64
C PRO A 89 -6.86 5.39 -11.66
N THR A 90 -7.55 5.03 -12.74
CA THR A 90 -9.00 5.20 -12.88
C THR A 90 -9.80 4.42 -11.83
N ILE A 91 -9.43 3.15 -11.59
CA ILE A 91 -10.11 2.33 -10.58
C ILE A 91 -9.78 2.86 -9.18
N ALA A 92 -8.51 3.16 -8.90
CA ALA A 92 -8.07 3.65 -7.60
C ALA A 92 -8.80 4.93 -7.15
N ARG A 93 -9.12 5.85 -8.08
CA ARG A 93 -9.88 7.09 -7.81
C ARG A 93 -11.34 6.87 -7.40
N ASN A 94 -11.89 5.67 -7.60
CA ASN A 94 -13.34 5.42 -7.52
C ASN A 94 -13.68 4.23 -6.60
N LEU A 95 -12.86 3.99 -5.58
CA LEU A 95 -13.10 3.00 -4.55
C LEU A 95 -13.30 3.66 -3.17
N PRO A 96 -14.33 4.51 -2.99
CA PRO A 96 -14.49 5.31 -1.78
C PRO A 96 -14.81 4.48 -0.53
N GLN A 97 -15.25 3.23 -0.68
CA GLN A 97 -15.62 2.36 0.44
C GLN A 97 -14.54 1.34 0.79
N LEU A 98 -13.44 1.27 0.03
CA LEU A 98 -12.39 0.27 0.24
C LEU A 98 -11.71 0.54 1.58
N TRP A 99 -11.94 -0.34 2.55
CA TRP A 99 -11.38 -0.23 3.90
C TRP A 99 -10.27 -1.24 4.16
N LYS A 100 -10.25 -2.36 3.43
CA LYS A 100 -9.21 -3.39 3.58
C LYS A 100 -8.65 -3.86 2.25
N LEU A 101 -7.32 -3.81 2.14
CA LEU A 101 -6.52 -4.38 1.07
C LEU A 101 -5.58 -5.46 1.64
N ASP A 102 -5.71 -6.68 1.16
CA ASP A 102 -4.95 -7.85 1.66
C ASP A 102 -4.35 -8.60 0.48
N ILE A 103 -3.03 -8.55 0.33
CA ILE A 103 -2.31 -9.10 -0.81
C ILE A 103 -1.25 -10.07 -0.30
N SER A 104 -1.25 -11.29 -0.83
CA SER A 104 -0.28 -12.31 -0.44
C SER A 104 0.16 -13.18 -1.62
N ASP A 105 1.43 -13.58 -1.61
CA ASP A 105 1.98 -14.58 -2.52
C ASP A 105 1.80 -14.21 -4.01
N CYS A 106 1.97 -12.92 -4.35
CA CYS A 106 1.88 -12.39 -5.71
C CYS A 106 3.29 -12.07 -6.23
N GLU A 107 3.96 -13.08 -6.80
CA GLU A 107 5.39 -13.04 -7.14
C GLU A 107 5.75 -11.94 -8.16
N GLU A 108 4.99 -11.77 -9.26
CA GLU A 108 5.24 -10.76 -10.31
C GLU A 108 4.60 -9.40 -10.02
N LEU A 109 4.04 -9.17 -8.83
CA LEU A 109 3.42 -7.88 -8.49
C LEU A 109 4.49 -6.80 -8.40
N GLU A 110 4.50 -5.86 -9.35
CA GLU A 110 5.49 -4.79 -9.44
C GLU A 110 5.04 -3.52 -8.69
N GLN A 111 3.73 -3.24 -8.68
CA GLN A 111 3.14 -1.97 -8.24
C GLN A 111 1.73 -2.22 -7.67
N ILE A 112 1.29 -1.47 -6.66
CA ILE A 112 -0.13 -1.53 -6.24
C ILE A 112 -1.02 -0.77 -7.23
N ILE A 113 -0.54 0.39 -7.68
CA ILE A 113 -1.23 1.23 -8.66
C ILE A 113 -0.32 1.35 -9.87
N GLU A 114 -0.84 1.03 -11.05
CA GLU A 114 -0.12 1.18 -12.31
C GLU A 114 0.24 2.66 -12.56
N LYS A 115 1.49 2.92 -12.97
CA LYS A 115 1.92 4.26 -13.42
C LYS A 115 1.14 4.71 -14.66
N ASP A 116 0.63 5.94 -14.64
CA ASP A 116 -0.13 6.53 -15.74
C ASP A 116 0.71 6.57 -17.04
N GLN A 117 0.37 5.73 -18.03
CA GLN A 117 1.08 5.66 -19.32
C GLN A 117 0.56 6.67 -20.37
N THR A 118 -0.50 7.44 -20.07
CA THR A 118 -1.10 8.37 -21.05
C THR A 118 -1.35 9.75 -20.43
N PRO A 119 -0.92 10.86 -21.07
CA PRO A 119 -1.22 12.24 -20.66
C PRO A 119 -2.70 12.60 -20.93
N SER A 120 -3.65 12.00 -20.21
CA SER A 120 -5.09 12.30 -20.32
C SER A 120 -5.54 13.37 -19.30
N GLN A 121 -6.61 14.10 -19.61
CA GLN A 121 -7.11 15.25 -18.82
C GLN A 121 -7.55 14.92 -17.37
N HIS A 122 -7.57 13.63 -16.98
CA HIS A 122 -7.89 13.17 -15.62
C HIS A 122 -6.70 13.23 -14.64
N HIS A 123 -5.52 13.68 -15.10
CA HIS A 123 -4.30 13.86 -14.28
C HIS A 123 -4.41 14.84 -13.13
N LEU A 124 -5.50 15.60 -13.06
CA LEU A 124 -5.67 16.66 -12.07
C LEU A 124 -6.29 16.16 -10.76
N GLN A 125 -6.88 14.95 -10.73
CA GLN A 125 -7.44 14.41 -9.49
C GLN A 125 -6.45 13.47 -8.81
N PRO A 126 -5.99 13.81 -7.58
CA PRO A 126 -5.15 12.92 -6.81
C PRO A 126 -5.91 11.63 -6.51
N ILE A 127 -5.20 10.51 -6.56
CA ILE A 127 -5.75 9.24 -6.08
C ILE A 127 -5.95 9.37 -4.56
N CYS A 128 -7.05 8.85 -4.04
CA CYS A 128 -7.34 8.85 -2.61
C CYS A 128 -8.15 7.60 -2.27
N PHE A 129 -7.80 6.96 -1.15
CA PHE A 129 -8.58 5.90 -0.55
C PHE A 129 -9.11 6.38 0.81
N PRO A 130 -10.26 7.08 0.82
CA PRO A 130 -10.71 7.82 2.00
C PRO A 130 -11.00 6.92 3.20
N ASN A 131 -11.40 5.68 2.98
CA ASN A 131 -11.75 4.73 4.04
C ASN A 131 -10.70 3.62 4.23
N LEU A 132 -9.59 3.63 3.48
CA LEU A 132 -8.62 2.52 3.51
C LEU A 132 -7.86 2.54 4.82
N SER A 133 -8.21 1.56 5.66
CA SER A 133 -7.73 1.47 7.02
C SER A 133 -6.68 0.39 7.18
N TRP A 134 -6.84 -0.75 6.50
CA TRP A 134 -5.96 -1.91 6.69
C TRP A 134 -5.28 -2.31 5.40
N ILE A 135 -3.96 -2.24 5.38
CA ILE A 135 -3.11 -2.64 4.26
C ILE A 135 -2.16 -3.72 4.73
N ILE A 136 -2.30 -4.89 4.12
CA ILE A 136 -1.50 -6.07 4.45
C ILE A 136 -0.90 -6.62 3.16
N ILE A 137 0.43 -6.66 3.09
CA ILE A 137 1.17 -7.22 1.96
C ILE A 137 2.19 -8.24 2.46
N ARG A 138 2.11 -9.47 1.95
CA ARG A 138 3.03 -10.55 2.29
C ARG A 138 3.59 -11.25 1.06
N ASN A 139 4.86 -11.63 1.10
CA ASN A 139 5.48 -12.49 0.08
C ASN A 139 5.26 -11.99 -1.38
N CYS A 140 5.44 -10.69 -1.61
CA CYS A 140 5.31 -10.06 -2.93
C CYS A 140 6.69 -9.60 -3.40
N GLU A 141 7.44 -10.49 -4.06
CA GLU A 141 8.88 -10.33 -4.23
C GLU A 141 9.31 -9.28 -5.27
N ASN A 142 8.44 -8.90 -6.20
CA ASN A 142 8.74 -7.89 -7.24
C ASN A 142 8.24 -6.48 -6.93
N LEU A 143 7.55 -6.27 -5.81
CA LEU A 143 6.98 -4.98 -5.46
C LEU A 143 8.09 -4.01 -5.05
N LYS A 144 8.29 -2.94 -5.80
CA LYS A 144 9.39 -1.98 -5.58
C LYS A 144 9.02 -0.80 -4.69
N CYS A 145 7.76 -0.39 -4.75
CA CYS A 145 7.19 0.69 -3.96
C CYS A 145 5.75 0.36 -3.58
N LEU A 146 5.24 0.91 -2.47
CA LEU A 146 3.84 0.70 -2.08
C LEU A 146 2.93 1.73 -2.76
N PHE A 147 3.24 3.02 -2.56
CA PHE A 147 2.43 4.12 -3.06
C PHE A 147 3.27 5.34 -3.43
N PRO A 148 2.77 6.21 -4.33
CA PRO A 148 3.37 7.52 -4.52
C PRO A 148 3.20 8.40 -3.27
N ILE A 149 4.15 9.29 -3.01
CA ILE A 149 4.20 10.19 -1.84
C ILE A 149 2.98 11.13 -1.80
N THR A 150 2.42 11.46 -2.97
CA THR A 150 1.19 12.24 -3.11
C THR A 150 -0.01 11.57 -2.43
N LEU A 151 -0.03 10.23 -2.39
CA LEU A 151 -1.08 9.48 -1.69
C LEU A 151 -0.89 9.52 -0.17
N ALA A 152 0.35 9.60 0.32
CA ALA A 152 0.61 9.72 1.77
C ALA A 152 0.08 11.04 2.35
N HIS A 153 0.13 12.12 1.56
CA HIS A 153 -0.22 13.46 2.03
C HIS A 153 -1.71 13.65 2.28
N PHE A 154 -2.58 13.10 1.42
CA PHE A 154 -4.04 13.31 1.49
C PHE A 154 -4.87 12.05 1.22
N GLY A 155 -4.24 10.97 0.80
CA GLY A 155 -4.91 9.81 0.21
C GLY A 155 -5.20 8.67 1.16
N LEU A 156 -4.72 8.73 2.41
CA LEU A 156 -4.82 7.65 3.40
C LEU A 156 -5.21 8.18 4.80
N PRO A 157 -6.29 8.97 4.94
CA PRO A 157 -6.63 9.62 6.21
C PRO A 157 -7.05 8.64 7.32
N ASP A 158 -7.57 7.47 6.93
CA ASP A 158 -8.11 6.45 7.84
C ASP A 158 -7.18 5.23 8.03
N LEU A 159 -5.93 5.30 7.54
CA LEU A 159 -4.98 4.20 7.65
C LEU A 159 -4.64 3.91 9.13
N GLU A 160 -5.05 2.75 9.62
CA GLU A 160 -4.79 2.26 10.97
C GLU A 160 -3.67 1.24 10.99
N GLN A 161 -3.61 0.37 9.98
CA GLN A 161 -2.66 -0.74 9.96
C GLN A 161 -1.91 -0.82 8.62
N LEU A 162 -0.59 -0.75 8.70
CA LEU A 162 0.31 -1.02 7.58
C LEU A 162 1.24 -2.18 7.94
N TYR A 163 0.99 -3.33 7.32
CA TYR A 163 1.74 -4.56 7.56
C TYR A 163 2.42 -5.01 6.27
N LEU A 164 3.76 -4.96 6.24
CA LEU A 164 4.60 -5.43 5.16
C LEU A 164 5.52 -6.53 5.67
N GLU A 165 5.44 -7.72 5.08
CA GLU A 165 6.27 -8.87 5.48
C GLU A 165 6.81 -9.60 4.26
N ARG A 166 8.12 -9.83 4.19
CA ARG A 166 8.77 -10.56 3.08
C ARG A 166 8.48 -9.96 1.70
N VAL A 167 8.57 -8.64 1.58
CA VAL A 167 8.47 -7.90 0.31
C VAL A 167 9.89 -7.54 -0.13
N THR A 168 10.56 -8.49 -0.78
CA THR A 168 12.04 -8.50 -0.84
C THR A 168 12.66 -7.45 -1.75
N LYS A 169 11.99 -6.98 -2.80
CA LYS A 169 12.48 -5.90 -3.69
C LYS A 169 11.91 -4.52 -3.37
N LEU A 170 11.20 -4.37 -2.25
CA LEU A 170 10.68 -3.07 -1.83
C LEU A 170 11.86 -2.17 -1.50
N GLU A 171 12.03 -1.08 -2.24
CA GLU A 171 13.09 -0.09 -2.03
C GLU A 171 12.59 1.08 -1.17
N GLN A 172 11.35 1.50 -1.38
CA GLN A 172 10.69 2.58 -0.62
C GLN A 172 9.26 2.21 -0.26
N VAL A 173 8.79 2.57 0.94
CA VAL A 173 7.35 2.43 1.25
C VAL A 173 6.56 3.45 0.43
N PHE A 174 6.89 4.73 0.56
CA PHE A 174 6.34 5.81 -0.27
C PHE A 174 7.41 6.32 -1.25
N GLU A 175 7.12 6.27 -2.55
CA GLU A 175 8.02 6.78 -3.61
C GLU A 175 7.63 8.18 -4.08
N GLY A 176 8.59 9.04 -4.40
CA GLY A 176 8.31 10.39 -4.88
C GLY A 176 9.56 11.15 -5.29
N ASP A 177 9.37 12.22 -6.05
CA ASP A 177 10.49 13.05 -6.51
C ASP A 177 10.98 14.00 -5.40
N GLU A 178 12.22 13.78 -4.97
CA GLU A 178 12.97 14.61 -4.01
C GLU A 178 13.12 16.07 -4.48
N GLY A 179 12.99 16.33 -5.79
CA GLY A 179 13.15 17.66 -6.39
C GLY A 179 12.02 18.65 -6.10
N ASN A 180 10.88 18.21 -5.55
CA ASN A 180 9.75 19.09 -5.22
C ASN A 180 9.82 19.71 -3.82
N VAL A 181 10.71 19.20 -2.96
CA VAL A 181 10.93 19.73 -1.61
C VAL A 181 12.08 20.72 -1.70
N SER A 182 11.86 21.97 -1.29
CA SER A 182 12.95 22.93 -1.21
C SER A 182 14.01 22.37 -0.24
N LYS A 183 15.30 22.55 -0.56
CA LYS A 183 16.40 21.98 0.25
C LYS A 183 16.39 22.46 1.71
N ASP A 184 15.60 23.49 2.00
CA ASP A 184 15.56 24.19 3.29
C ASP A 184 14.25 23.95 4.07
N GLU A 185 13.23 23.26 3.51
CA GLU A 185 11.94 23.04 4.19
C GLU A 185 11.54 21.56 4.21
N GLU A 186 11.54 20.95 5.39
CA GLU A 186 11.04 19.60 5.63
C GLU A 186 9.50 19.56 5.45
N THR A 187 9.01 18.65 4.58
CA THR A 187 7.57 18.45 4.38
C THR A 187 7.04 17.43 5.39
N VAL A 188 6.23 17.91 6.34
CA VAL A 188 5.61 17.07 7.36
C VAL A 188 4.33 16.39 6.82
N ILE A 189 4.26 15.08 6.98
CA ILE A 189 3.10 14.24 6.64
C ILE A 189 2.60 13.55 7.91
N HIS A 190 1.32 13.67 8.18
CA HIS A 190 0.68 13.00 9.31
C HIS A 190 -0.11 11.79 8.83
N LEU A 191 0.08 10.64 9.47
CA LEU A 191 -0.85 9.52 9.42
C LEU A 191 -1.49 9.40 10.81
N PRO A 192 -2.52 10.22 11.10
CA PRO A 192 -2.98 10.44 12.48
C PRO A 192 -3.67 9.24 13.11
N ARG A 193 -4.11 8.27 12.30
CA ARG A 193 -4.82 7.07 12.74
C ARG A 193 -3.98 5.80 12.74
N LEU A 194 -2.73 5.86 12.26
CA LEU A 194 -1.88 4.68 12.16
C LEU A 194 -1.54 4.19 13.58
N THR A 195 -2.06 3.02 13.95
CA THR A 195 -1.82 2.35 15.24
C THR A 195 -0.76 1.27 15.11
N ASP A 196 -0.68 0.60 13.94
CA ASP A 196 0.22 -0.53 13.72
C ASP A 196 1.06 -0.31 12.46
N LEU A 197 2.38 -0.23 12.64
CA LEU A 197 3.36 -0.22 11.55
C LEU A 197 4.31 -1.40 11.70
N VAL A 198 4.21 -2.37 10.78
CA VAL A 198 5.07 -3.55 10.75
C VAL A 198 5.83 -3.62 9.43
N LEU A 199 7.16 -3.55 9.52
CA LEU A 199 8.13 -3.68 8.44
C LEU A 199 9.01 -4.90 8.72
N GLY A 200 8.63 -6.06 8.20
CA GLY A 200 9.27 -7.34 8.48
C GLY A 200 9.94 -7.98 7.27
N ARG A 201 11.19 -8.40 7.42
CA ARG A 201 11.99 -9.12 6.41
C ARG A 201 12.00 -8.40 5.06
N LEU A 202 12.38 -7.12 5.06
CA LEU A 202 12.47 -6.26 3.87
C LEU A 202 13.94 -5.95 3.55
N PRO A 203 14.70 -6.91 2.98
CA PRO A 203 16.15 -6.80 2.84
C PRO A 203 16.62 -5.64 1.96
N ASN A 204 15.84 -5.21 0.97
CA ASN A 204 16.19 -4.11 0.06
C ASN A 204 15.51 -2.78 0.42
N LEU A 205 14.78 -2.70 1.53
CA LEU A 205 14.13 -1.45 1.93
C LEU A 205 15.18 -0.43 2.30
N VAL A 206 15.28 0.63 1.50
CA VAL A 206 16.21 1.75 1.68
C VAL A 206 15.57 2.80 2.57
N SER A 207 14.32 3.17 2.35
CA SER A 207 13.67 4.20 3.15
C SER A 207 12.15 4.05 3.25
N PHE A 208 11.55 4.62 4.29
CA PHE A 208 10.10 4.75 4.41
C PHE A 208 9.56 5.78 3.41
N SER A 209 10.29 6.88 3.21
CA SER A 209 9.95 7.96 2.28
C SER A 209 11.21 8.62 1.71
N PRO A 210 11.09 9.44 0.65
CA PRO A 210 12.23 10.18 0.09
C PRO A 210 12.80 11.18 1.10
N VAL A 211 14.01 11.69 0.83
CA VAL A 211 14.64 12.72 1.66
C VAL A 211 13.78 14.00 1.70
N GLY A 212 13.75 14.68 2.85
CA GLY A 212 13.00 15.92 3.03
C GLY A 212 11.54 15.72 3.47
N TYR A 213 11.08 14.47 3.59
CA TYR A 213 9.77 14.14 4.14
C TYR A 213 9.88 13.66 5.60
N HIS A 214 8.99 14.18 6.45
CA HIS A 214 8.87 13.81 7.86
C HIS A 214 7.51 13.20 8.13
N PHE A 215 7.48 11.92 8.43
CA PHE A 215 6.25 11.26 8.85
C PHE A 215 6.06 11.35 10.36
N VAL A 216 4.84 11.69 10.77
CA VAL A 216 4.42 11.75 12.18
C VAL A 216 3.21 10.85 12.41
N PHE A 217 3.34 9.94 13.37
CA PHE A 217 2.35 8.95 13.77
C PHE A 217 1.93 9.21 15.23
N PRO A 218 0.98 10.12 15.48
CA PRO A 218 0.58 10.52 16.83
C PRO A 218 -0.19 9.44 17.61
N SER A 219 -0.73 8.44 16.91
CA SER A 219 -1.53 7.37 17.52
C SER A 219 -0.86 5.99 17.41
N LEU A 220 0.44 5.94 17.08
CA LEU A 220 1.12 4.66 16.87
C LEU A 220 1.31 3.93 18.19
N GLU A 221 0.71 2.74 18.27
CA GLU A 221 0.80 1.86 19.43
C GLU A 221 1.90 0.81 19.22
N ILE A 222 2.00 0.26 18.01
CA ILE A 222 2.91 -0.82 17.67
C ILE A 222 3.79 -0.41 16.49
N LEU A 223 5.11 -0.40 16.72
CA LEU A 223 6.13 -0.30 15.67
C LEU A 223 7.01 -1.54 15.73
N THR A 224 7.07 -2.27 14.63
CA THR A 224 8.01 -3.38 14.44
C THR A 224 8.79 -3.17 13.16
N VAL A 225 10.11 -3.04 13.27
CA VAL A 225 11.03 -3.08 12.13
C VAL A 225 11.96 -4.25 12.36
N ARG A 226 11.93 -5.28 11.53
CA ARG A 226 12.73 -6.49 11.76
C ARG A 226 13.29 -7.04 10.47
N GLY A 227 14.60 -7.27 10.40
CA GLY A 227 15.23 -7.81 9.20
C GLY A 227 15.16 -6.84 8.01
N CYS A 228 15.40 -5.56 8.28
CA CYS A 228 15.47 -4.46 7.31
C CYS A 228 16.87 -3.82 7.33
N PRO A 229 17.94 -4.55 6.95
CA PRO A 229 19.34 -4.13 7.18
C PRO A 229 19.79 -2.90 6.39
N ASN A 230 19.06 -2.50 5.35
CA ASN A 230 19.44 -1.38 4.47
C ASN A 230 18.62 -0.10 4.73
N ILE A 231 17.68 -0.12 5.71
CA ILE A 231 16.80 1.02 5.95
C ILE A 231 17.59 2.18 6.58
N ASN A 232 17.51 3.35 5.94
CA ASN A 232 18.16 4.59 6.36
C ASN A 232 17.20 5.56 7.09
N THR A 233 15.92 5.20 7.18
CA THR A 233 14.91 5.99 7.90
C THR A 233 15.15 5.88 9.40
N ARG A 234 15.33 7.03 10.05
CA ARG A 234 15.42 7.15 11.49
C ARG A 234 14.02 7.17 12.09
N PHE A 235 13.78 6.25 13.02
CA PHE A 235 12.58 6.26 13.86
C PHE A 235 12.89 6.89 15.23
N SER A 236 12.01 7.74 15.73
CA SER A 236 12.09 8.28 17.09
C SER A 236 10.72 8.49 17.71
N VAL A 237 10.67 8.68 19.03
CA VAL A 237 9.46 8.99 19.80
C VAL A 237 9.67 10.28 20.58
N ASP A 238 8.80 11.26 20.35
CA ASP A 238 8.87 12.54 21.06
C ASP A 238 8.23 12.50 22.47
N SER A 239 8.30 13.64 23.15
CA SER A 239 7.70 13.83 24.48
C SER A 239 6.17 13.68 24.52
N LYS A 240 5.50 13.77 23.36
CA LYS A 240 4.06 13.58 23.20
C LYS A 240 3.71 12.14 22.81
N ARG A 241 4.69 11.22 22.83
CA ARG A 241 4.56 9.82 22.38
C ARG A 241 4.18 9.69 20.90
N SER A 242 4.43 10.72 20.10
CA SER A 242 4.30 10.63 18.66
C SER A 242 5.53 9.95 18.09
N VAL A 243 5.32 8.97 17.22
CA VAL A 243 6.42 8.30 16.52
C VAL A 243 6.73 9.05 15.25
N HIS A 244 8.01 9.27 14.98
CA HIS A 244 8.52 9.99 13.82
C HIS A 244 9.31 9.06 12.92
N ALA A 245 9.21 9.25 11.61
CA ALA A 245 10.05 8.60 10.62
C ALA A 245 10.65 9.67 9.68
N LYS A 246 11.98 9.77 9.67
CA LYS A 246 12.73 10.75 8.87
C LYS A 246 13.81 10.09 8.03
N THR A 247 13.88 10.47 6.77
CA THR A 247 14.98 10.08 5.86
C THR A 247 15.85 11.31 5.59
N GLN A 248 17.13 11.24 5.91
CA GLN A 248 18.08 12.34 5.71
C GLN A 248 19.12 11.97 4.65
N ALA A 249 19.59 12.95 3.87
CA ALA A 249 20.69 12.75 2.94
C ALA A 249 22.00 12.46 3.70
N SER A 250 22.84 11.58 3.16
CA SER A 250 24.08 11.08 3.77
C SER A 250 25.22 12.12 3.95
N GLN A 251 24.91 13.41 4.05
CA GLN A 251 25.87 14.49 4.31
C GLN A 251 25.48 15.26 5.57
N SER A 252 25.61 14.62 6.73
CA SER A 252 25.74 15.28 8.04
C SER A 252 26.40 14.37 9.08
N VAL A 253 27.34 13.51 8.65
CA VAL A 253 28.11 12.68 9.59
C VAL A 253 29.01 13.54 10.51
N ASP A 254 29.26 14.80 10.15
CA ASP A 254 30.08 15.75 10.93
C ASP A 254 29.27 16.88 11.63
N GLU A 255 27.93 16.83 11.67
CA GLU A 255 27.10 17.81 12.41
C GLU A 255 26.22 17.19 13.51
N ILE A 256 26.51 15.96 13.96
CA ILE A 256 25.79 15.35 15.12
C ILE A 256 26.36 15.85 16.47
N ILE A 257 27.28 16.82 16.47
CA ILE A 257 27.67 17.56 17.68
C ILE A 257 27.07 18.96 17.55
N VAL A 258 26.11 19.26 18.44
CA VAL A 258 25.42 20.54 18.66
C VAL A 258 24.11 20.77 17.88
N GLU A 259 23.05 20.07 18.27
CA GLU A 259 21.84 20.74 18.78
C GLU A 259 21.37 20.03 20.05
N GLU A 260 22.15 20.24 21.12
CA GLU A 260 21.65 20.10 22.49
C GLU A 260 20.80 21.35 22.79
N SER A 261 19.54 21.34 22.34
CA SER A 261 18.53 22.21 22.95
C SER A 261 17.73 21.37 23.94
N ALA A 262 18.06 21.57 25.20
CA ALA A 262 17.49 20.88 26.35
C ALA A 262 15.97 21.08 26.42
N THR A 263 15.19 20.02 26.17
CA THR A 263 14.16 19.44 27.07
C THR A 263 13.36 18.36 26.34
N ALA A 264 13.71 17.08 26.52
CA ALA A 264 12.82 15.91 26.70
C ALA A 264 13.53 14.61 26.32
N GLN A 265 13.18 13.51 27.01
CA GLN A 265 13.64 12.15 26.72
C GLN A 265 13.11 11.68 25.36
N GLU A 266 13.77 12.06 24.26
CA GLU A 266 13.47 11.50 22.94
C GLU A 266 14.12 10.12 22.82
N THR A 267 13.31 9.09 22.60
CA THR A 267 13.85 7.74 22.33
C THR A 267 14.03 7.61 20.84
N ALA A 268 15.26 7.46 20.36
CA ALA A 268 15.56 7.24 18.95
C ALA A 268 16.25 5.91 18.75
N TRP A 269 15.83 5.16 17.73
CA TRP A 269 16.48 3.90 17.37
C TRP A 269 17.63 4.11 16.39
N PRO A 270 18.72 3.35 16.49
CA PRO A 270 19.78 3.37 15.50
C PRO A 270 19.27 3.01 14.11
N ILE A 271 19.86 3.61 13.08
CA ILE A 271 19.58 3.27 11.68
C ILE A 271 19.89 1.79 11.44
N ALA A 272 19.09 1.13 10.61
CA ALA A 272 19.24 -0.29 10.26
C ALA A 272 19.20 -1.29 11.45
N SER A 273 18.63 -0.87 12.60
CA SER A 273 18.42 -1.76 13.73
C SER A 273 17.04 -2.42 13.71
N ASP A 274 16.94 -3.60 14.35
CA ASP A 274 15.63 -4.18 14.67
C ASP A 274 14.97 -3.32 15.76
N ILE A 275 13.70 -2.96 15.56
CA ILE A 275 12.88 -2.14 16.44
C ILE A 275 11.68 -2.96 16.87
N GLU A 276 11.47 -3.04 18.18
CA GLU A 276 10.21 -3.49 18.78
C GLU A 276 9.78 -2.40 19.76
N TYR A 277 8.68 -1.73 19.44
CA TYR A 277 8.05 -0.71 20.27
C TYR A 277 6.58 -1.02 20.44
N ASP A 278 6.14 -0.99 21.70
CA ASP A 278 4.75 -1.11 22.11
C ASP A 278 4.47 -0.03 23.17
N SER A 279 3.53 0.88 22.85
CA SER A 279 3.17 1.99 23.73
C SER A 279 2.58 1.53 25.07
N ASN A 280 2.07 0.30 25.15
CA ASN A 280 1.51 -0.27 26.38
C ASN A 280 2.59 -0.76 27.36
N PHE A 281 3.81 -1.03 26.88
CA PHE A 281 4.91 -1.56 27.69
C PHE A 281 6.13 -0.63 27.82
N SER A 282 6.14 0.48 27.08
CA SER A 282 7.22 1.48 27.14
C SER A 282 7.01 2.42 28.34
N ILE A 283 7.75 2.21 29.43
CA ILE A 283 7.74 3.02 30.67
C ILE A 283 9.10 3.70 30.86
#